data_AF-A0A9E4IDT0-F1
#
_entry.id   AF-A0A9E4IDT0-F1
#
_cell.length_a   1.000
_cell.length_b   1.000
_cell.length_c   1.000
_cell.angle_alpha   90.00
_cell.angle_beta   90.00
_cell.angle_gamma   90.00
#
_symmetry.space_group_name_H-M   'P 1'
#
loop_
_entity.id
_entity.type
_entity.pdbx_description
1 polymer ?
#
loop_
_entity_poly.entity_id
_entity_poly.type
_entity_poly.pdbx_seq_one_letter_code
_entity_poly.pdbx_strand_id
1 'polypeptide(L)'
;MGSEDRHLVFYTRPQCHLCTVAAPRVRRAAFLTGQALQEINIDHQPELAVDYGLRIPVVETSEGQVLAEGEITTLRLWRAILADRWSKTSKE
;
A
#
# COMPACT_ATOMS: atom_id res chain seq x y z
N MET A 1 -4.81 -16.41 17.96
CA MET A 1 -5.46 -15.82 16.78
C MET A 1 -4.92 -14.42 16.61
N GLY A 2 -4.09 -14.14 15.59
CA GLY A 2 -3.38 -12.85 15.47
C GLY A 2 -3.05 -12.42 14.05
N SER A 3 -3.81 -12.90 13.06
CA SER A 3 -3.45 -12.78 11.64
C SER A 3 -4.63 -12.48 10.70
N GLU A 4 -5.78 -12.01 11.19
CA GLU A 4 -7.02 -11.95 10.39
C GLU A 4 -7.47 -10.56 9.92
N ASP A 5 -6.77 -9.47 10.27
CA ASP A 5 -7.13 -8.11 9.82
C ASP A 5 -5.94 -7.33 9.22
N ARG A 6 -5.08 -8.06 8.49
CA ARG A 6 -3.90 -7.46 7.87
C ARG A 6 -4.20 -7.10 6.42
N HIS A 7 -4.77 -5.93 6.20
CA HIS A 7 -5.07 -5.41 4.87
C HIS A 7 -4.07 -4.32 4.44
N LEU A 8 -3.96 -4.11 3.14
CA LEU A 8 -3.19 -3.05 2.53
C LEU A 8 -4.12 -1.93 2.11
N VAL A 9 -3.71 -0.69 2.32
CA VAL A 9 -4.42 0.49 1.87
C VAL A 9 -3.62 1.14 0.75
N PHE A 10 -4.26 1.38 -0.39
CA PHE A 10 -3.67 2.00 -1.55
C PHE A 10 -4.32 3.35 -1.82
N TYR A 11 -3.58 4.42 -1.55
CA TYR A 11 -4.01 5.78 -1.89
C TYR A 11 -3.70 6.08 -3.33
N THR A 12 -4.75 6.44 -4.04
CA THR A 12 -4.72 6.70 -5.47
C THR A 12 -5.50 7.97 -5.79
N ARG A 13 -5.35 8.48 -7.00
CA ARG A 13 -6.22 9.52 -7.54
C ARG A 13 -6.54 9.25 -9.01
N PRO A 14 -7.72 9.67 -9.49
CA PRO A 14 -8.01 9.67 -10.92
C PRO A 14 -7.00 10.55 -11.68
N GLN A 15 -6.73 10.18 -12.93
CA GLN A 15 -5.80 10.88 -13.84
C GLN A 15 -4.32 10.92 -13.40
N CYS A 16 -3.88 10.03 -12.50
CA CYS A 16 -2.46 9.85 -12.21
C CYS A 16 -1.87 8.63 -12.95
N HIS A 17 -0.92 8.88 -13.85
CA HIS A 17 -0.26 7.82 -14.62
C HIS A 17 0.45 6.80 -13.72
N LEU A 18 1.14 7.27 -12.67
CA LEU A 18 1.82 6.42 -11.71
C LEU A 18 0.85 5.49 -10.97
N CYS A 19 -0.32 6.00 -10.58
CA CYS A 19 -1.37 5.21 -9.94
C CYS A 19 -1.86 4.08 -10.84
N THR A 20 -2.13 4.36 -12.13
CA THR A 20 -2.56 3.35 -13.10
C THR A 20 -1.52 2.25 -13.30
N VAL A 21 -0.24 2.62 -13.29
CA VAL A 21 0.88 1.68 -13.43
C VAL A 21 1.11 0.87 -12.15
N ALA A 22 0.89 1.47 -10.98
CA ALA A 22 1.06 0.84 -9.67
C ALA A 22 -0.08 -0.11 -9.30
N ALA A 23 -1.33 0.24 -9.60
CA ALA A 23 -2.54 -0.52 -9.24
C ALA A 23 -2.45 -2.04 -9.52
N PRO A 24 -2.07 -2.52 -10.73
CA PRO A 24 -1.97 -3.95 -10.99
C PRO A 24 -0.87 -4.63 -10.16
N ARG A 25 0.20 -3.91 -9.80
CA ARG A 25 1.30 -4.44 -8.98
C ARG A 25 0.85 -4.61 -7.53
N VAL A 26 0.16 -3.62 -6.98
CA VAL A 26 -0.37 -3.64 -5.61
C VAL A 26 -1.47 -4.70 -5.46
N ARG A 27 -2.42 -4.75 -6.40
CA ARG A 27 -3.46 -5.80 -6.44
C ARG A 27 -2.86 -7.21 -6.47
N ARG A 28 -1.81 -7.40 -7.28
CA ARG A 28 -1.12 -8.70 -7.37
C ARG A 28 -0.36 -9.03 -6.09
N ALA A 29 0.28 -8.04 -5.46
CA ALA A 29 0.98 -8.25 -4.19
C ALA A 29 0.00 -8.66 -3.09
N ALA A 30 -1.10 -7.92 -2.91
CA ALA A 30 -2.15 -8.23 -1.93
C ALA A 30 -2.72 -9.64 -2.15
N PHE A 31 -3.01 -10.00 -3.41
CA PHE A 31 -3.48 -11.34 -3.75
C PHE A 31 -2.46 -12.44 -3.38
N LEU A 32 -1.18 -12.23 -3.70
CA LEU A 32 -0.13 -13.22 -3.43
C LEU A 32 0.23 -13.33 -1.94
N THR A 33 -0.02 -12.27 -1.16
CA THR A 33 0.16 -12.29 0.30
C THR A 33 -1.07 -12.74 1.05
N GLY A 34 -2.20 -12.93 0.37
CA GLY A 34 -3.49 -13.26 0.99
C GLY A 34 -4.09 -12.11 1.79
N GLN A 35 -3.67 -10.86 1.54
CA GLN A 35 -4.16 -9.68 2.24
C GLN A 35 -5.31 -9.03 1.47
N ALA A 36 -6.29 -8.47 2.19
CA ALA A 36 -7.27 -7.59 1.56
C ALA A 36 -6.60 -6.30 1.08
N LEU A 37 -7.09 -5.73 -0.02
CA LEU A 37 -6.63 -4.45 -0.55
C LEU A 37 -7.78 -3.47 -0.56
N GLN A 38 -7.59 -2.32 0.06
CA GLN A 38 -8.51 -1.20 0.06
C GLN A 38 -7.95 -0.07 -0.80
N GLU A 39 -8.64 0.28 -1.88
CA GLU A 39 -8.24 1.40 -2.75
C GLU A 39 -9.00 2.67 -2.32
N ILE A 40 -8.27 3.70 -1.89
CA ILE A 40 -8.82 4.96 -1.42
C ILE A 40 -8.47 6.07 -2.41
N ASN A 41 -9.50 6.69 -2.99
CA ASN A 41 -9.31 7.90 -3.79
C ASN A 41 -9.19 9.12 -2.86
N ILE A 42 -8.00 9.73 -2.83
CA ILE A 42 -7.71 10.90 -1.98
C ILE A 42 -8.49 12.15 -2.42
N ASP A 43 -8.97 12.21 -3.66
CA ASP A 43 -9.71 13.37 -4.19
C ASP A 43 -11.05 13.60 -3.47
N HIS A 44 -11.63 12.54 -2.89
CA HIS A 44 -12.86 12.64 -2.09
C HIS A 44 -12.62 13.03 -0.62
N GLN A 45 -11.36 13.14 -0.19
CA GLN A 45 -11.00 13.36 1.21
C GLN A 45 -9.94 14.47 1.30
N PRO A 46 -10.33 15.72 1.62
CA PRO A 46 -9.42 16.86 1.57
C PRO A 46 -8.23 16.73 2.52
N GLU A 47 -8.40 16.05 3.66
CA GLU A 47 -7.32 15.74 4.60
C GLU A 47 -6.24 14.84 3.96
N LEU A 48 -6.64 13.78 3.26
CA LEU A 48 -5.72 12.88 2.56
C LEU A 48 -5.11 13.55 1.33
N ALA A 49 -5.84 14.45 0.66
CA ALA A 49 -5.31 15.20 -0.46
C ALA A 49 -4.18 16.14 -0.04
N VAL A 50 -4.25 16.73 1.16
CA VAL A 50 -3.19 17.57 1.72
C VAL A 50 -1.96 16.74 2.10
N ASP A 51 -2.16 15.58 2.75
CA ASP A 51 -1.04 14.76 3.25
C ASP A 51 -0.35 13.96 2.13
N TYR A 52 -1.15 13.30 1.30
CA TYR A 52 -0.68 12.36 0.29
C TYR A 52 -0.66 12.91 -1.14
N GLY A 53 -1.21 14.10 -1.40
CA GLY A 53 -1.39 14.65 -2.76
C GLY A 53 -0.11 14.73 -3.60
N LEU A 54 1.05 14.89 -2.97
CA LEU A 54 2.37 14.92 -3.63
C LEU A 54 3.13 13.58 -3.56
N ARG A 55 2.64 12.63 -2.78
CA ARG A 55 3.31 11.35 -2.45
C ARG A 55 2.66 10.15 -3.13
N ILE A 56 1.44 10.33 -3.65
CA ILE A 56 0.72 9.30 -4.39
C ILE A 56 1.47 8.81 -5.64
N PRO A 57 1.31 7.53 -6.01
CA PRO A 57 0.56 6.50 -5.28
C PRO A 57 1.25 6.08 -3.98
N VAL A 58 0.49 5.83 -2.91
CA VAL A 58 1.01 5.35 -1.60
C VAL A 58 0.36 4.02 -1.24
N VAL A 59 1.15 3.09 -0.72
CA VAL A 59 0.69 1.82 -0.14
C VAL A 59 1.10 1.78 1.32
N GLU A 60 0.13 1.61 2.20
CA GLU A 60 0.36 1.41 3.64
C GLU A 60 -0.27 0.10 4.12
N THR A 61 0.16 -0.36 5.28
CA THR A 61 -0.53 -1.39 6.06
C THR A 61 -1.68 -0.78 6.84
N SER A 62 -2.63 -1.61 7.28
CA SER A 62 -3.69 -1.20 8.23
C SER A 62 -3.18 -0.64 9.56
N GLU A 63 -1.89 -0.80 9.87
CA GLU A 63 -1.22 -0.27 11.05
C GLU A 63 -0.60 1.13 10.79
N GLY A 64 -0.81 1.71 9.60
CA GLY A 64 -0.28 3.02 9.20
C GLY A 64 1.18 3.01 8.75
N GLN A 65 1.75 1.84 8.47
CA GLN A 65 3.13 1.74 7.99
C GLN A 65 3.19 1.86 6.47
N VAL A 66 3.86 2.89 5.97
CA VAL A 66 4.10 3.07 4.53
C VAL A 66 5.07 2.00 4.02
N LEU A 67 4.60 1.17 3.09
CA LEU A 67 5.40 0.16 2.41
C LEU A 67 6.06 0.72 1.15
N ALA A 68 5.35 1.55 0.39
CA ALA A 68 5.85 2.18 -0.82
C ALA A 68 5.09 3.46 -1.15
N GLU A 69 5.78 4.45 -1.72
CA GLU A 69 5.18 5.70 -2.21
C GLU A 69 5.85 6.17 -3.52
N GLY A 70 5.16 6.99 -4.31
CA GLY A 70 5.65 7.52 -5.58
C GLY A 70 5.83 6.45 -6.67
N GLU A 71 7.07 6.18 -7.07
CA GLU A 71 7.35 5.14 -8.07
C GLU A 71 7.29 3.73 -7.45
N ILE A 72 6.11 3.12 -7.49
CA ILE A 72 5.89 1.76 -6.99
C ILE A 72 6.31 0.74 -8.04
N THR A 73 7.52 0.21 -7.90
CA THR A 73 8.01 -0.95 -8.66
C THR A 73 7.72 -2.25 -7.92
N THR A 74 7.55 -3.35 -8.66
CA THR A 74 7.34 -4.69 -8.10
C THR A 74 8.42 -5.04 -7.08
N LEU A 75 9.70 -4.83 -7.41
CA LEU A 75 10.81 -5.18 -6.52
C LEU A 75 10.79 -4.38 -5.20
N ARG A 76 10.53 -3.07 -5.24
CA ARG A 76 10.44 -2.24 -4.02
C ARG A 76 9.29 -2.69 -3.15
N LEU A 77 8.11 -2.89 -3.75
CA LEU A 77 6.91 -3.32 -3.04
C LEU A 77 7.14 -4.67 -2.34
N TRP A 78 7.67 -5.66 -3.05
CA TRP A 78 7.96 -6.98 -2.48
C TRP A 78 8.99 -6.93 -1.37
N ARG A 79 10.05 -6.12 -1.52
CA ARG A 79 11.03 -5.93 -0.44
C ARG A 79 10.39 -5.38 0.82
N ALA A 80 9.53 -4.37 0.71
CA ALA A 80 8.87 -3.75 1.86
C ALA A 80 7.93 -4.74 2.58
N ILE A 81 7.11 -5.47 1.82
CA ILE A 81 6.20 -6.51 2.36
C ILE A 81 6.98 -7.60 3.11
N LEU A 82 8.07 -8.10 2.52
CA LEU A 82 8.88 -9.14 3.15
C LEU A 82 9.59 -8.63 4.40
N ALA A 83 10.06 -7.37 4.38
CA ALA A 83 10.69 -6.73 5.53
C ALA A 83 9.72 -6.53 6.70
N ASP A 84 8.49 -6.06 6.42
CA ASP A 84 7.42 -5.97 7.43
C ASP A 84 7.15 -7.33 8.08
N ARG A 85 7.03 -8.39 7.27
CA ARG A 85 6.82 -9.75 7.79
C ARG A 85 7.97 -10.20 8.70
N TRP A 86 9.22 -9.97 8.30
CA TRP A 86 10.39 -10.40 9.09
C TRP A 86 10.45 -9.67 10.44
N SER A 87 10.20 -8.35 10.44
CA SER A 87 10.24 -7.56 11.67
C SER A 87 9.21 -8.03 12.71
N LYS A 88 8.13 -8.67 12.27
CA LYS A 88 7.12 -9.24 13.15
C LYS A 88 7.39 -10.70 13.53
N THR A 89 8.11 -11.48 12.72
CA THR A 89 8.49 -12.88 13.05
C THR A 89 9.62 -12.98 14.07
N SER A 90 10.51 -11.99 14.19
CA SER A 90 11.62 -12.01 15.17
C SER A 90 11.24 -11.60 16.60
N LYS A 91 9.95 -11.39 16.89
CA LYS A 91 9.46 -11.03 18.23
C LYS A 91 8.70 -12.15 18.93
N GLU A 92 8.96 -13.40 18.53
CA GLU A 92 8.36 -14.62 19.11
C GLU A 92 9.43 -15.55 19.66
#